data_AF-A0A256ZGW2-F1
#
_entry.id   AF-A0A256ZGW2-F1
#
_cell.length_a   1.000
_cell.length_b   1.000
_cell.length_c   1.000
_cell.angle_alpha   90.00
_cell.angle_beta   90.00
_cell.angle_gamma   90.00
#
_symmetry.space_group_name_H-M   'P 1'
#
loop_
_entity.id
_entity.type
_entity.pdbx_description
1 polymer ?
#
loop_
_entity_poly.entity_id
_entity_poly.type
_entity_poly.pdbx_seq_one_letter_code
_entity_poly.pdbx_strand_id
1 'polypeptide(L)' 'MGESRKTLVILSVGGFFGIGFRVIMLLNAITYLSADKASFIASTSPVVSISLAITLLREKFRVRIVLTAILVFTGATMLK' A
#
# COMPACT_ATOMS: atom_id res chain seq x y z
N MET A 1 -3.81 -13.77 30.72
CA MET A 1 -2.75 -14.32 29.86
C MET A 1 -3.20 -14.67 28.42
N GLY A 2 -4.42 -14.31 27.97
CA GLY A 2 -4.93 -14.63 26.62
C GLY A 2 -4.73 -13.54 25.54
N GLU A 3 -4.66 -12.27 25.95
CA GLU A 3 -4.53 -11.12 25.04
C GLU A 3 -3.21 -11.14 24.23
N SER A 4 -2.11 -11.57 24.86
CA SER A 4 -0.79 -11.57 24.24
C SER A 4 -0.68 -12.51 23.02
N ARG A 5 -1.36 -13.68 23.03
CA ARG A 5 -1.33 -14.60 21.88
C ARG A 5 -2.11 -14.04 20.69
N LYS A 6 -3.25 -13.39 20.91
CA LYS A 6 -4.02 -12.75 19.83
C LYS A 6 -3.22 -11.61 19.21
N THR A 7 -2.58 -10.78 20.04
CA THR A 7 -1.68 -9.73 19.56
C THR A 7 -0.52 -10.30 18.77
N LEU A 8 0.13 -11.37 19.24
CA LEU A 8 1.21 -12.05 18.52
C LEU A 8 0.75 -12.56 17.15
N VAL A 9 -0.41 -13.21 17.07
CA VAL A 9 -0.96 -13.70 15.80
C VAL A 9 -1.26 -12.54 14.85
N ILE A 10 -1.89 -11.46 15.32
CA ILE A 10 -2.16 -10.27 14.52
C ILE A 10 -0.86 -9.62 14.04
N LEU A 11 0.17 -9.56 14.90
CA LEU A 11 1.47 -9.00 14.56
C LEU A 11 2.19 -9.86 13.52
N SER A 12 2.13 -11.19 13.65
CA SER A 12 2.73 -12.13 12.68
C SER A 12 2.05 -12.04 11.32
N VAL A 13 0.72 -12.00 11.27
CA VAL A 13 -0.04 -11.86 10.02
C VAL A 13 0.22 -10.50 9.39
N GLY A 14 0.22 -9.43 10.20
CA GLY A 14 0.52 -8.08 9.74
C GLY A 14 1.95 -7.92 9.22
N GLY A 15 2.93 -8.52 9.91
CA GLY A 15 4.33 -8.52 9.48
C GLY A 15 4.56 -9.34 8.20
N PHE A 16 3.87 -10.48 8.07
CA PHE A 16 3.93 -11.31 6.86
C PHE A 16 3.40 -10.56 5.64
N PHE A 17 2.22 -9.94 5.73
CA PHE A 17 1.65 -9.17 4.62
C PHE A 17 2.36 -7.83 4.40
N GLY A 18 2.76 -7.14 5.48
CA GLY A 18 3.37 -5.82 5.42
C GLY A 18 4.79 -5.81 4.88
N ILE A 19 5.57 -6.86 5.18
CA ILE A 19 6.99 -6.94 4.81
C ILE A 19 7.25 -8.15 3.91
N GLY A 20 6.95 -9.37 4.36
CA GLY A 20 7.33 -10.60 3.66
C GLY A 20 6.73 -10.69 2.25
N PHE A 21 5.40 -10.70 2.17
CA PHE A 21 4.66 -10.76 0.90
C PHE A 21 4.95 -9.54 0.02
N ARG A 22 5.01 -8.35 0.63
CA ARG A 22 5.25 -7.09 -0.09
C ARG A 22 6.60 -7.06 -0.81
N VAL A 23 7.65 -7.54 -0.14
CA VAL A 23 9.01 -7.55 -0.71
C VAL A 23 9.12 -8.55 -1.86
N ILE A 24 8.59 -9.76 -1.69
CA ILE A 24 8.61 -10.80 -2.75
C ILE A 24 7.85 -10.30 -3.99
N MET A 25 6.68 -9.69 -3.78
CA MET A 25 5.85 -9.18 -4.87
C MET A 25 6.49 -7.97 -5.57
N LEU A 26 7.20 -7.11 -4.83
CA LEU A 26 7.98 -6.00 -5.40
C LEU A 26 9.15 -6.50 -6.24
N LEU A 27 9.92 -7.46 -5.74
CA LEU A 27 11.01 -8.10 -6.49
C LEU A 27 10.49 -8.70 -7.80
N ASN A 28 9.37 -9.42 -7.73
CA ASN A 28 8.71 -9.96 -8.92
C ASN A 28 8.27 -8.84 -9.89
N ALA A 29 7.68 -7.76 -9.38
CA ALA A 29 7.28 -6.62 -10.20
C ALA A 29 8.47 -5.94 -10.90
N ILE A 30 9.63 -5.84 -10.23
CA ILE A 30 10.87 -5.31 -10.82
C ILE A 30 11.35 -6.23 -11.96
N THR A 31 11.26 -7.55 -11.80
CA THR A 31 11.65 -8.52 -12.82
C THR A 31 10.78 -8.44 -14.08
N TYR A 32 9.48 -8.21 -13.94
CA TYR A 32 8.54 -8.19 -15.08
C TYR A 32 8.30 -6.81 -15.69
N LEU A 33 8.45 -5.73 -14.92
CA LEU A 33 8.01 -4.39 -15.31
C LEU A 33 9.13 -3.35 -15.34
N SER A 34 10.38 -3.75 -15.04
CA SER A 34 11.53 -2.88 -14.77
C SER A 34 11.36 -2.04 -13.48
N ALA A 35 12.48 -1.71 -12.85
CA ALA A 35 12.50 -1.04 -11.54
C ALA A 35 11.76 0.30 -11.52
N ASP A 36 11.75 0.98 -12.66
CA ASP A 36 11.14 2.30 -12.86
C ASP A 36 9.62 2.26 -12.71
N LYS A 37 8.95 1.36 -13.46
CA LYS A 37 7.49 1.20 -13.40
C LYS A 37 7.04 0.52 -12.10
N ALA A 38 7.83 -0.41 -11.57
CA ALA A 38 7.53 -1.09 -10.32
C ALA A 38 7.56 -0.12 -9.11
N SER A 39 8.57 0.75 -9.03
CA SER A 39 8.67 1.78 -7.98
C SER A 39 7.52 2.79 -8.09
N PHE A 40 7.12 3.11 -9.32
CA PHE A 40 5.98 3.98 -9.56
C PHE A 40 4.65 3.36 -9.07
N ILE A 41 4.38 2.09 -9.41
CA ILE A 41 3.20 1.39 -8.89
C ILE A 41 3.25 1.31 -7.36
N ALA A 42 4.41 1.08 -6.76
CA ALA A 42 4.55 1.11 -5.30
C ALA A 42 4.19 2.49 -4.71
N SER A 43 4.43 3.58 -5.43
CA SER A 43 4.03 4.94 -5.01
C SER A 43 2.51 5.17 -4.96
N THR A 44 1.71 4.30 -5.59
CA THR A 44 0.24 4.31 -5.47
C THR A 44 -0.27 3.67 -4.18
N SER A 45 0.61 3.02 -3.40
CA SER A 45 0.28 2.42 -2.10
C SER A 45 -0.51 3.33 -1.15
N PRO A 46 -0.26 4.66 -1.04
CA PRO A 46 -1.05 5.55 -0.21
C PRO A 46 -2.50 5.63 -0.67
N VAL A 47 -2.76 5.66 -1.97
CA VAL A 47 -4.11 5.74 -2.54
C VAL A 47 -4.90 4.48 -2.20
N VAL A 48 -4.29 3.31 -2.43
CA VAL A 48 -4.91 2.03 -2.09
C VAL A 48 -5.16 1.92 -0.58
N SER A 49 -4.18 2.31 0.24
CA SER A 49 -4.31 2.29 1.70
C SER A 49 -5.42 3.21 2.21
N ILE A 50 -5.59 4.38 1.59
CA ILE A 50 -6.66 5.32 1.92
C ILE A 50 -8.01 4.78 1.47
N SER A 51 -8.13 4.23 0.26
CA SER A 51 -9.37 3.59 -0.19
C SER A 51 -9.77 2.46 0.75
N LEU A 52 -8.81 1.62 1.16
CA LEU A 52 -9.04 0.55 2.12
C LEU A 52 -9.44 1.09 3.51
N ALA A 53 -8.82 2.18 3.96
CA ALA A 53 -9.19 2.84 5.23
C ALA A 53 -10.61 3.41 5.19
N ILE A 54 -11.02 4.03 4.08
CA ILE A 54 -12.40 4.51 3.92
C ILE A 54 -13.38 3.32 3.96
N THR A 55 -13.09 2.23 3.26
CA THR A 55 -13.98 1.07 3.21
C THR A 55 -14.04 0.32 4.55
N LEU A 56 -12.91 0.09 5.20
CA LEU A 56 -12.80 -0.75 6.39
C LEU A 56 -13.11 0.02 7.68
N LEU A 57 -12.68 1.28 7.77
CA LEU A 57 -12.84 2.16 8.94
C LEU A 57 -14.06 3.10 8.83
N ARG A 58 -14.73 3.16 7.66
CA ARG A 58 -15.83 4.09 7.36
C ARG A 58 -15.47 5.56 7.61
N GLU A 59 -14.22 5.92 7.35
CA GLU A 59 -13.70 7.27 7.62
C GLU A 59 -14.31 8.32 6.67
N LYS A 60 -14.57 9.54 7.17
CA LYS A 60 -15.16 10.63 6.38
C LYS A 60 -14.17 11.11 5.31
N PHE A 61 -14.61 11.10 4.04
CA PHE A 61 -13.86 11.58 2.88
C PHE A 61 -13.27 12.99 3.14
N ARG A 62 -11.94 13.08 3.28
CA ARG A 62 -11.20 14.33 3.42
C ARG A 62 -10.60 14.77 2.07
N VAL A 63 -10.60 16.08 1.81
CA VAL A 63 -10.01 16.72 0.60
C VAL A 63 -8.55 16.32 0.36
N ARG A 64 -7.83 15.97 1.43
CA ARG A 64 -6.44 15.47 1.37
C ARG A 64 -6.28 14.22 0.49
N ILE A 65 -7.31 13.37 0.42
CA ILE A 65 -7.35 12.12 -0.35
C ILE A 65 -7.36 12.40 -1.85
N VAL A 66 -8.14 13.40 -2.26
CA VAL A 66 -8.23 13.84 -3.65
C VAL A 66 -6.90 14.44 -4.11
N LEU A 67 -6.26 15.24 -3.26
CA LEU A 67 -4.90 15.76 -3.49
C LEU A 67 -3.85 14.64 -3.64
N THR A 68 -3.94 13.58 -2.84
CA THR A 68 -3.01 12.44 -2.97
C THR A 68 -3.25 11.66 -4.26
N ALA A 69 -4.51 11.43 -4.61
CA ALA A 69 -4.87 10.78 -5.87
C ALA A 69 -4.39 11.57 -7.09
N ILE A 70 -4.59 12.89 -7.10
CA ILE A 70 -4.11 13.77 -8.18
C ILE A 70 -2.58 13.74 -8.24
N LEU A 71 -1.87 13.86 -7.11
CA LEU A 71 -0.42 13.89 -7.10
C LEU A 71 0.20 12.57 -7.60
N VAL A 72 -0.38 11.45 -7.19
CA VAL A 72 0.01 10.12 -7.69
C VAL A 72 -0.30 9.99 -9.18
N PHE A 73 -1.46 10.45 -9.64
CA PHE A 73 -1.83 10.41 -11.05
C PHE A 73 -0.91 11.26 -11.93
N THR A 74 -0.57 12.48 -11.49
CA THR A 74 0.37 13.37 -12.18
C THR A 74 1.77 12.76 -12.25
N GLY A 75 2.21 12.11 -11.16
CA GLY A 75 3.44 11.31 -11.16
C GLY A 75 3.43 10.21 -12.22
N ALA A 76 2.28 9.57 -12.44
CA ALA A 76 2.13 8.49 -13.44
C ALA A 76 2.28 9.00 -14.87
N THR A 77 1.78 10.22 -15.11
CA THR A 77 1.81 10.83 -16.44
C THR A 77 3.16 11.45 -16.81
N MET A 78 3.98 11.87 -15.83
CA MET A 78 5.32 12.40 -16.08
C MET A 78 6.36 11.31 -16.37
N LEU A 79 6.10 10.06 -15.98
CA LEU A 79 6.96 8.92 -16.26
C LEU A 79 6.64 8.36 -17.67
N LYS A 80 6.84 9.19 -18.70
CA LYS A 80 6.70 8.82 -20.10
C LYS A 80 8.07 8.69 -20.76
#